data_AF-A0A1N7GHJ1-F1
#
_entry.id   AF-A0A1N7GHJ1-F1
#
_cell.length_a   1.000
_cell.length_b   1.000
_cell.length_c   1.000
_cell.angle_alpha   90.00
_cell.angle_beta   90.00
_cell.angle_gamma   90.00
#
_symmetry.space_group_name_H-M   'P 1'
#
loop_
_entity.id
_entity.type
_entity.pdbx_description
1 polymer ?
#
loop_
_entity_poly.entity_id
_entity_poly.type
_entity_poly.pdbx_seq_one_letter_code
_entity_poly.pdbx_strand_id
1 'polypeptide(L)' 'MDNKSSSPSGTGIIGVVLIVFIILKLVGVITWPWIWVLSPIWISFLIVIAAFVLFALIVLIVAIVRTLRGRG' A
#
# COMPACT_ATOMS: atom_id res chain seq x y z
N MET A 1 -37.25 11.36 10.15
CA MET A 1 -36.71 9.99 10.29
C MET A 1 -35.21 10.11 10.07
N ASP A 2 -34.47 10.33 11.15
CA ASP A 2 -33.03 10.61 11.14
C ASP A 2 -32.27 9.30 11.28
N ASN A 3 -31.77 8.76 10.17
CA ASN A 3 -30.91 7.59 10.18
C ASN A 3 -29.47 8.08 10.42
N LYS A 4 -29.16 8.38 11.68
CA LYS A 4 -27.79 8.71 12.11
C LYS A 4 -26.97 7.43 12.07
N SER A 5 -26.34 7.17 10.93
CA SER A 5 -25.33 6.13 10.75
C SER A 5 -24.12 6.48 11.62
N SER A 6 -24.12 5.98 12.85
CA SER A 6 -22.97 5.98 13.74
C SER A 6 -21.82 5.21 13.07
N SER A 7 -20.72 5.92 12.89
CA SER A 7 -19.44 5.54 12.33
C SER A 7 -18.93 4.15 12.74
N PRO A 8 -18.19 3.44 11.86
CA PRO A 8 -17.00 2.73 12.27
C PRO A 8 -15.82 3.69 12.13
N SER A 9 -15.62 4.56 13.12
CA SER A 9 -14.32 5.21 13.34
C SER A 9 -13.34 4.15 13.84
N GLY A 10 -13.00 3.22 12.95
CA GLY A 10 -11.99 2.22 13.19
C GLY A 10 -10.63 2.91 13.09
N THR A 11 -10.07 3.30 14.21
CA THR A 11 -8.61 3.43 14.35
C THR A 11 -8.08 2.03 14.10
N GLY A 12 -7.88 1.70 12.83
CA GLY A 12 -7.71 0.35 12.34
C GLY A 12 -6.56 -0.32 13.07
N ILE A 13 -6.72 -1.60 13.36
CA ILE A 13 -5.78 -2.52 14.01
C ILE A 13 -4.32 -2.29 13.53
N ILE A 14 -4.17 -1.87 12.28
CA ILE A 14 -2.93 -1.39 11.64
C ILE A 14 -2.18 -0.36 12.52
N GLY A 15 -2.84 0.69 13.02
CA GLY A 15 -2.19 1.71 13.86
C GLY A 15 -1.64 1.15 15.17
N VAL A 16 -2.38 0.24 15.81
CA VAL A 16 -1.93 -0.44 17.04
C VAL A 16 -0.75 -1.36 16.75
N VAL A 17 -0.81 -2.12 15.65
CA VAL A 17 0.30 -2.98 15.20
C VAL A 17 1.56 -2.15 14.93
N LEU A 18 1.44 -0.99 14.29
CA LEU A 18 2.58 -0.08 14.07
C LEU A 18 3.20 0.40 15.39
N ILE A 19 2.37 0.83 16.34
CA ILE A 19 2.83 1.31 17.66
C ILE A 19 3.51 0.18 18.45
N VAL A 20 2.94 -1.03 18.46
CA VAL A 20 3.53 -2.20 19.13
C VAL A 20 4.90 -2.54 18.55
N PHE A 21 5.03 -2.55 17.21
CA PHE A 21 6.31 -2.79 16.54
C PHE A 21 7.38 -1.73 16.87
N ILE A 22 6.98 -0.46 16.98
CA ILE A 22 7.86 0.65 17.40
C ILE A 22 8.33 0.45 18.84
N ILE A 23 7.43 0.09 19.76
CA ILE A 23 7.76 -0.13 21.17
C ILE A 23 8.72 -1.32 21.32
N LEU A 24 8.45 -2.47 20.69
CA LEU A 24 9.32 -3.65 20.77
C LEU A 24 10.76 -3.34 20.28
N LYS A 25 10.90 -2.47 19.28
CA LYS A 25 12.21 -2.02 18.80
C LYS A 25 12.91 -1.07 19.78
N LEU A 26 12.17 -0.15 20.41
CA LEU A 26 12.72 0.76 21.42
C LEU A 26 13.14 0.03 22.70
N VAL A 27 12.41 -1.02 23.09
CA VAL A 27 12.76 -1.88 24.23
C VAL A 27 13.96 -2.80 23.92
N GLY A 28 14.44 -2.80 22.67
CA GLY A 28 15.64 -3.54 22.27
C GLY A 28 15.42 -5.05 22.15
N VAL A 29 14.17 -5.51 22.15
CA VAL A 29 13.82 -6.94 21.96
C VAL A 29 14.18 -7.40 20.54
N ILE A 30 14.20 -6.48 19.58
CA ILE A 30 14.42 -6.76 18.16
C ILE A 30 15.58 -5.89 17.63
N THR A 31 16.71 -6.50 17.27
CA THR A 31 17.88 -5.83 16.65
C THR A 31 17.70 -5.52 15.15
N TRP A 32 16.54 -5.84 14.62
CA TRP A 32 16.27 -5.89 13.18
C TRP A 32 16.15 -4.50 12.53
N PRO A 33 16.36 -4.35 11.20
CA PRO A 33 16.31 -3.07 10.50
C PRO A 33 14.96 -2.35 10.63
N TRP A 34 14.97 -1.02 10.59
CA TRP A 34 13.74 -0.21 10.65
C TRP A 34 12.81 -0.46 9.46
N ILE A 35 13.36 -0.87 8.33
CA ILE A 35 12.60 -1.31 7.14
C ILE A 35 11.58 -2.39 7.49
N TRP A 36 11.95 -3.35 8.35
CA TRP A 36 11.07 -4.47 8.67
C TRP A 36 10.03 -4.17 9.74
N VAL A 37 10.32 -3.24 10.66
CA VAL A 37 9.34 -2.70 11.61
C VAL A 37 8.17 -2.05 10.87
N LEU A 38 8.45 -1.45 9.71
CA LEU A 38 7.43 -0.87 8.83
C LEU A 38 6.80 -1.89 7.86
N SER A 39 7.05 -3.20 8.00
CA SER A 39 6.51 -4.21 7.08
C SER A 39 5.03 -4.05 6.73
N PRO A 40 4.11 -3.65 7.65
CA PRO A 40 2.71 -3.42 7.29
C PRO A 40 2.54 -2.31 6.24
N ILE A 41 3.34 -1.24 6.33
CA ILE A 41 3.34 -0.12 5.38
C ILE A 41 3.98 -0.54 4.06
N TRP A 42 5.09 -1.29 4.10
CA TRP A 42 5.77 -1.76 2.89
C TRP A 42 4.91 -2.72 2.07
N ILE A 43 4.14 -3.59 2.71
CA ILE A 43 3.20 -4.48 2.02
C ILE A 43 2.16 -3.67 1.26
N SER A 44 1.55 -2.66 1.89
CA SER A 44 0.62 -1.75 1.21
C SER A 44 1.28 -1.03 0.03
N PHE A 45 2.53 -0.57 0.21
CA PHE A 45 3.28 0.11 -0.84
C PHE A 45 3.59 -0.80 -2.03
N LEU A 46 4.00 -2.05 -1.78
CA LEU A 46 4.27 -3.04 -2.82
C LEU A 46 3.04 -3.35 -3.67
N ILE A 47 1.86 -3.46 -3.04
CA ILE A 47 0.60 -3.70 -3.76
C ILE A 47 0.29 -2.53 -4.71
N VAL A 48 0.46 -1.29 -4.23
CA VAL A 48 0.24 -0.08 -5.06
C VAL A 48 1.23 -0.02 -6.21
N ILE A 49 2.52 -0.27 -5.95
CA ILE A 49 3.55 -0.31 -7.00
C ILE A 49 3.24 -1.39 -8.03
N ALA A 50 2.88 -2.60 -7.60
CA ALA A 50 2.55 -3.69 -8.51
C ALA A 50 1.36 -3.33 -9.40
N ALA A 51 0.30 -2.74 -8.83
CA ALA A 51 -0.85 -2.26 -9.59
C ALA A 51 -0.46 -1.16 -10.59
N PHE A 52 0.38 -0.21 -10.18
CA PHE A 52 0.85 0.87 -11.04
C PHE A 52 1.69 0.36 -12.21
N VAL A 53 2.60 -0.59 -11.97
CA VAL A 53 3.42 -1.24 -13.00
C VAL A 53 2.53 -1.99 -13.99
N LEU A 54 1.52 -2.73 -13.51
CA LEU A 54 0.58 -3.45 -14.36
C LEU A 54 -0.21 -2.48 -15.25
N PHE A 55 -0.71 -1.40 -14.67
CA PHE A 55 -1.43 -0.36 -15.39
C PHE A 55 -0.54 0.32 -16.45
N ALA A 56 0.68 0.70 -16.07
CA ALA A 56 1.65 1.30 -16.99
C ALA A 56 1.98 0.37 -18.17
N LEU A 57 2.16 -0.93 -17.92
CA LEU A 57 2.36 -1.94 -18.96
C LEU A 57 1.18 -2.01 -19.93
N ILE A 58 -0.05 -2.05 -19.42
CA ILE A 58 -1.25 -2.09 -20.27
C ILE A 58 -1.33 -0.83 -21.14
N VAL A 59 -1.14 0.35 -20.53
CA VAL A 59 -1.17 1.63 -21.26
C VAL A 59 -0.06 1.69 -22.31
N LEU A 60 1.15 1.23 -21.99
CA LEU A 60 2.27 1.18 -22.92
C LEU A 60 1.96 0.28 -24.12
N ILE A 61 1.44 -0.92 -23.89
CA ILE A 61 1.04 -1.85 -24.95
C ILE A 61 -0.03 -1.19 -25.84
N VAL A 62 -1.06 -0.59 -25.24
CA VAL A 62 -2.12 0.10 -25.98
C VAL A 62 -1.57 1.27 -26.79
N ALA A 63 -0.66 2.05 -26.22
CA ALA A 63 0.00 3.17 -26.90
C ALA A 63 0.80 2.67 -28.10
N ILE A 64 1.60 1.62 -27.94
CA ILE A 64 2.38 1.00 -29.03
C ILE A 64 1.44 0.49 -30.14
N VAL A 65 0.39 -0.24 -29.80
CA VAL A 65 -0.59 -0.75 -30.78
C VAL A 65 -1.26 0.38 -31.54
N ARG A 66 -1.61 1.49 -30.86
CA ARG A 66 -2.16 2.69 -31.50
C ARG A 66 -1.16 3.34 -32.45
N THR A 67 0.09 3.47 -32.03
CA THR A 67 1.18 4.05 -32.84
C THR A 67 1.46 3.20 -34.09
N LEU A 68 1.42 1.87 -33.99
CA LEU A 68 1.61 0.98 -35.14
C LEU A 68 0.43 1.03 -36.12
N ARG A 69 -0.81 1.13 -35.62
CA ARG A 69 -2.00 1.17 -36.48
C ARG A 69 -2.15 2.48 -37.26
N GLY A 70 -1.68 3.60 -36.72
CA GLY A 70 -1.74 4.90 -37.41
C GLY A 70 -0.66 5.13 -38.47
N ARG A 71 0.27 4.17 -38.65
CA ARG A 71 1.41 4.29 -39.57
C ARG A 71 1.27 3.44 -40.84
N GLY A 72 0.18 2.68 -40.97
CA GLY A 72 -0.15 1.85 -42.14
C GLY A 72 -1.24 2.45 -42.99
#